data_AF-A0AAW0KJ84-F1
#
_entry.id   AF-A0AAW0KJ84-F1
#
_cell.length_a   1.000
_cell.length_b   1.000
_cell.length_c   1.000
_cell.angle_alpha   90.00
_cell.angle_beta   90.00
_cell.angle_gamma   90.00
#
_symmetry.space_group_name_H-M   'P 1'
#
loop_
_entity.id
_entity.type
_entity.pdbx_description
1 polymer ?
#
loop_
_entity_poly.entity_id
_entity_poly.type
_entity_poly.pdbx_seq_one_letter_code
_entity_poly.pdbx_strand_id
1 'polypeptide(L)'
;FVGKLVGRYYDSQGNFTKYLKGVEVKAARGAQLLEKQKKEEAKQPSCNSRWSQGDGGEVWCDDGVPRLVQRPLEIALTGKMSKRCACFKEEQLDQPGLEVYDGCDFLGKSCRV
;
A
#
# COMPACT_ATOMS: atom_id res chain seq x y z
N PHE A 1 -18.82 -27.93 -4.02
CA PHE A 1 -18.35 -27.58 -5.38
C PHE A 1 -19.57 -27.57 -6.28
N VAL A 2 -19.83 -26.48 -7.03
CA VAL A 2 -21.10 -26.27 -7.79
C VAL A 2 -20.99 -26.56 -9.30
N GLY A 3 -19.91 -27.23 -9.74
CA GLY A 3 -19.67 -27.58 -11.15
C GLY A 3 -18.84 -26.53 -11.91
N LYS A 4 -18.51 -26.83 -13.17
CA LYS A 4 -17.76 -25.97 -14.08
C LYS A 4 -18.68 -25.54 -15.23
N LEU A 5 -18.63 -24.27 -15.61
CA LEU A 5 -19.41 -23.72 -16.72
C LEU A 5 -18.66 -23.91 -18.05
N VAL A 6 -19.26 -24.64 -18.98
CA VAL A 6 -18.78 -24.76 -20.36
C VAL A 6 -18.81 -23.39 -21.04
N GLY A 7 -17.69 -22.96 -21.61
CA GLY A 7 -17.55 -21.67 -22.27
C GLY A 7 -16.11 -21.17 -22.31
N ARG A 8 -15.90 -19.90 -21.96
CA ARG A 8 -14.61 -19.22 -22.15
C ARG A 8 -13.45 -19.88 -21.41
N TYR A 9 -13.72 -20.46 -20.24
CA TYR A 9 -12.68 -20.99 -19.34
C TYR A 9 -12.61 -22.51 -19.31
N TYR A 10 -13.75 -23.20 -19.44
CA TYR A 10 -13.84 -24.66 -19.45
C TYR A 10 -14.51 -25.16 -20.73
N ASP A 11 -14.05 -26.27 -21.29
CA ASP A 11 -14.72 -26.91 -22.43
C ASP A 11 -15.83 -27.88 -21.97
N SER A 12 -16.49 -28.54 -22.93
CA SER A 12 -17.58 -29.50 -22.67
C SER A 12 -17.14 -30.75 -21.91
N GLN A 13 -15.83 -31.04 -21.84
CA GLN A 13 -15.26 -32.12 -21.04
C GLN A 13 -14.80 -31.64 -19.65
N GLY A 14 -14.93 -30.35 -19.36
CA GLY A 14 -14.50 -29.74 -18.10
C GLY A 14 -13.00 -29.44 -18.01
N ASN A 15 -12.27 -29.54 -19.13
CA ASN A 15 -10.85 -29.22 -19.20
C ASN A 15 -10.61 -27.71 -19.29
N PHE A 16 -9.43 -27.28 -18.84
CA PHE A 16 -9.04 -25.88 -18.92
C PHE A 16 -8.75 -25.46 -20.37
N THR A 17 -9.38 -24.38 -20.79
CA THR A 17 -9.05 -23.71 -22.05
C THR A 17 -7.73 -22.94 -21.94
N LYS A 18 -7.18 -22.53 -23.09
CA LYS A 18 -6.02 -21.60 -23.13
C LYS A 18 -6.28 -20.27 -22.40
N TYR A 19 -7.54 -19.82 -22.35
CA TYR A 19 -7.91 -18.57 -21.70
C TYR A 19 -7.83 -18.69 -20.17
N LEU A 20 -8.29 -19.81 -19.61
CA LEU A 20 -8.20 -20.04 -18.17
C LEU A 20 -6.74 -20.09 -17.72
N LYS A 21 -5.88 -20.84 -18.46
CA LYS A 21 -4.44 -20.86 -18.19
C LYS A 21 -3.84 -19.45 -18.19
N GLY A 22 -4.21 -18.61 -19.17
CA GLY A 22 -3.76 -17.23 -19.25
C GLY A 22 -4.22 -16.36 -18.07
N VAL A 23 -5.47 -16.54 -17.59
CA VAL A 23 -6.00 -15.82 -16.43
C VAL A 23 -5.32 -16.27 -15.14
N GLU A 24 -5.14 -17.58 -14.94
CA GLU A 24 -4.49 -18.13 -13.76
C GLU A 24 -3.03 -17.68 -13.66
N VAL A 25 -2.28 -17.68 -14.76
CA VAL A 25 -0.90 -17.16 -14.78
C VAL A 25 -0.86 -15.68 -14.40
N LYS A 26 -1.79 -14.86 -14.90
CA LYS A 26 -1.88 -13.45 -14.53
C LYS A 26 -2.25 -13.26 -13.06
N ALA A 27 -3.21 -14.04 -12.56
CA ALA A 27 -3.63 -14.01 -11.15
C ALA A 27 -2.49 -14.41 -10.21
N ALA A 28 -1.77 -15.49 -10.52
CA ALA A 28 -0.61 -15.94 -9.76
C ALA A 28 0.50 -14.88 -9.74
N ARG A 29 0.80 -14.27 -10.90
CA ARG A 29 1.77 -13.16 -10.98
C ARG A 29 1.32 -11.96 -10.16
N GLY A 30 0.03 -11.60 -10.21
CA GLY A 30 -0.53 -10.52 -9.40
C GLY A 30 -0.37 -10.77 -7.89
N ALA A 31 -0.69 -11.99 -7.43
CA ALA A 31 -0.52 -12.37 -6.04
C ALA A 31 0.95 -12.29 -5.58
N GLN A 32 1.90 -12.73 -6.42
CA GLN A 32 3.33 -12.61 -6.13
C GLN A 32 3.79 -11.16 -6.01
N LEU A 33 3.33 -10.28 -6.91
CA LEU A 33 3.67 -8.86 -6.88
C LEU A 33 3.08 -8.17 -5.65
N LEU A 34 1.83 -8.46 -5.30
CA LEU A 34 1.17 -7.93 -4.10
C LEU A 34 1.93 -8.33 -2.82
N GLU A 35 2.37 -9.59 -2.73
CA GLU A 35 3.14 -10.06 -1.57
C GLU A 35 4.51 -9.39 -1.47
N LYS A 36 5.19 -9.18 -2.61
CA LYS A 36 6.45 -8.43 -2.65
C LYS A 36 6.25 -7.00 -2.19
N GLN A 37 5.20 -6.34 -2.68
CA GLN A 37 4.87 -4.97 -2.35
C GLN A 37 4.52 -4.79 -0.88
N LYS A 38 3.75 -5.72 -0.30
CA LYS A 38 3.45 -5.75 1.13
C LYS A 38 4.72 -5.83 1.98
N LYS A 39 5.71 -6.63 1.56
CA LYS A 39 7.01 -6.72 2.25
C LYS A 39 7.82 -5.43 2.16
N GLU A 40 7.82 -4.75 1.02
CA GLU A 40 8.50 -3.46 0.87
C GLU A 40 7.84 -2.37 1.73
N GLU A 41 6.51 -2.29 1.72
CA GLU A 41 5.77 -1.32 2.57
C GLU A 41 5.97 -1.60 4.06
N ALA A 42 6.08 -2.87 4.46
CA ALA A 42 6.35 -3.26 5.85
C ALA A 42 7.74 -2.86 6.36
N LYS A 43 8.72 -2.62 5.47
CA LYS A 43 10.04 -2.09 5.86
C LYS A 43 9.98 -0.64 6.35
N GLN A 44 8.91 0.08 5.98
CA GLN A 44 8.69 1.47 6.35
C GLN A 44 7.74 1.53 7.55
N PRO A 45 8.27 1.78 8.77
CA PRO A 45 7.47 1.82 9.98
C PRO A 45 6.36 2.88 9.86
N SER A 46 5.17 2.54 10.35
CA SER A 46 4.07 3.49 10.39
C SER A 46 4.29 4.50 11.51
N CYS A 47 3.77 5.72 11.34
CA CYS A 47 3.82 6.72 12.40
C CYS A 47 2.84 6.39 13.53
N ASN A 48 3.15 6.86 14.73
CA ASN A 48 2.16 7.00 15.78
C ASN A 48 1.17 8.12 15.43
N SER A 49 -0.06 8.02 15.93
CA SER A 49 -1.08 9.04 15.71
C SER A 49 -1.99 9.17 16.92
N ARG A 50 -2.43 10.40 17.21
CA ARG A 50 -3.43 10.70 18.23
C ARG A 50 -4.40 11.75 17.71
N TRP A 51 -5.60 11.75 18.26
CA TRP A 51 -6.59 12.78 18.00
C TRP A 51 -7.27 13.16 19.31
N SER A 52 -7.44 14.45 19.56
CA SER A 52 -8.25 14.97 20.66
C SER A 52 -9.19 16.06 20.12
N GLN A 53 -10.31 16.30 20.81
CA GLN A 53 -11.25 17.34 20.40
C GLN A 53 -10.63 18.76 20.48
N GLY A 54 -9.74 19.00 21.46
CA GLY A 54 -9.13 20.31 21.68
C GLY A 54 -7.93 20.58 20.77
N ASP A 55 -7.15 19.55 20.44
CA ASP A 55 -5.87 19.72 19.75
C ASP A 55 -5.87 19.19 18.31
N GLY A 56 -6.96 18.54 17.88
CA GLY A 56 -7.05 17.93 16.56
C GLY A 56 -6.14 16.70 16.41
N GLY A 57 -5.74 16.42 15.17
CA GLY A 57 -4.86 15.30 14.83
C GLY A 57 -3.39 15.63 15.08
N GLU A 58 -2.63 14.63 15.49
CA GLU A 58 -1.17 14.71 15.57
C GLU A 58 -0.55 13.36 15.22
N VAL A 59 0.55 13.40 14.49
CA VAL A 59 1.37 12.24 14.12
C VAL A 59 2.80 12.46 14.53
N TRP A 60 3.47 11.40 14.97
CA TRP A 60 4.87 11.47 15.36
C TRP A 60 5.59 10.15 15.13
N CYS A 61 6.92 10.21 15.20
CA CYS A 61 7.81 9.07 15.08
C CYS A 61 8.73 9.02 16.29
N ASP A 62 8.88 7.84 16.89
CA ASP A 62 9.81 7.65 18.02
C ASP A 62 11.28 7.66 17.53
N ASP A 63 11.51 7.11 16.33
CA ASP A 63 12.78 7.18 15.59
C ASP A 63 12.54 7.76 14.19
N GLY A 64 13.18 8.89 13.89
CA GLY A 64 13.04 9.64 12.63
C GLY A 64 11.94 10.71 12.64
N VAL A 65 11.47 11.07 11.45
CA VAL A 65 10.44 12.10 11.21
C VAL A 65 9.29 11.54 10.36
N PRO A 66 8.04 11.98 10.59
CA PRO A 66 6.88 11.55 9.83
C PRO A 66 6.90 12.12 8.40
N ARG A 67 6.59 11.27 7.43
CA ARG A 67 6.38 11.64 6.02
C ARG A 67 5.12 10.99 5.46
N LEU A 68 4.42 11.75 4.64
CA LEU A 68 3.33 11.28 3.82
C LEU A 68 3.91 10.57 2.59
N VAL A 69 3.57 9.30 2.43
CA VAL A 69 3.96 8.47 1.30
C VAL A 69 2.72 7.86 0.67
N GLN A 70 2.77 7.56 -0.62
CA GLN A 70 1.69 6.84 -1.29
C GLN A 70 1.44 5.48 -0.62
N ARG A 71 0.24 4.92 -0.79
CA ARG A 71 -0.09 3.52 -0.44
C ARG A 71 -0.21 2.67 -1.70
N PRO A 72 0.91 2.26 -2.34
CA PRO A 72 0.87 1.44 -3.53
C PRO A 72 -0.05 0.22 -3.40
N LEU A 73 -0.08 -0.47 -2.25
CA LEU A 73 -0.85 -1.70 -2.08
C LEU A 73 -2.36 -1.44 -2.19
N GLU A 74 -2.82 -0.35 -1.57
CA GLU A 74 -4.22 0.07 -1.64
C GLU A 74 -4.58 0.54 -3.05
N ILE A 75 -3.67 1.26 -3.72
CA ILE A 75 -3.83 1.68 -5.12
C ILE A 75 -3.97 0.46 -6.04
N ALA A 76 -3.15 -0.58 -5.85
CA ALA A 76 -3.20 -1.80 -6.67
C ALA A 76 -4.53 -2.56 -6.53
N LEU A 77 -5.18 -2.50 -5.36
CA LEU A 77 -6.44 -3.19 -5.07
C LEU A 77 -7.68 -2.36 -5.42
N THR A 78 -7.64 -1.04 -5.19
CA THR A 78 -8.82 -0.16 -5.28
C THR A 78 -8.79 0.78 -6.47
N GLY A 79 -7.61 1.00 -7.08
CA GLY A 79 -7.39 2.02 -8.10
C GLY A 79 -7.43 3.46 -7.57
N LYS A 80 -7.61 3.67 -6.26
CA LYS A 80 -7.70 5.00 -5.65
C LYS A 80 -6.34 5.42 -5.10
N MET A 81 -5.95 6.65 -5.39
CA MET A 81 -4.76 7.26 -4.80
C MET A 81 -5.02 7.56 -3.32
N SER A 82 -4.20 7.00 -2.45
CA SER A 82 -4.23 7.26 -1.01
C SER A 82 -2.81 7.37 -0.46
N LYS A 83 -2.66 8.10 0.65
CA LYS A 83 -1.39 8.34 1.34
C LYS A 83 -1.42 7.71 2.74
N ARG A 84 -0.25 7.38 3.28
CA ARG A 84 -0.05 7.00 4.69
C ARG A 84 1.10 7.79 5.28
N CYS A 85 1.11 7.87 6.60
CA CYS A 85 2.30 8.26 7.34
C CYS A 85 3.29 7.08 7.44
N ALA A 86 4.56 7.35 7.20
CA ALA A 86 5.67 6.47 7.54
C ALA A 86 6.84 7.27 8.14
N CYS A 87 7.60 6.63 9.03
CA CYS A 87 8.77 7.25 9.67
C CYS A 87 10.03 7.02 8.85
N PHE A 88 10.79 8.10 8.63
CA PHE A 88 12.06 8.09 7.90
C PHE A 88 13.15 8.73 8.74
N LYS A 89 14.36 8.18 8.64
CA LYS A 89 15.55 8.83 9.21
C LYS A 89 15.97 10.01 8.36
N GLU A 90 16.73 10.93 8.95
CA GLU A 90 17.20 12.15 8.26
C GLU A 90 17.98 11.83 6.97
N GLU A 91 18.80 10.79 7.00
CA GLU A 91 19.58 10.30 5.85
C GLU A 91 18.70 9.81 4.67
N GLN A 92 17.43 9.52 4.93
CA GLN A 92 16.49 8.95 3.96
C GLN A 92 15.56 10.01 3.36
N LEU A 93 15.65 11.27 3.80
CA LEU A 93 14.71 12.32 3.43
C LEU A 93 14.87 12.84 1.99
N ASP A 94 16.01 12.57 1.35
CA ASP A 94 16.26 12.92 -0.05
C ASP A 94 15.55 11.99 -1.06
N GLN A 95 14.82 10.98 -0.56
CA GLN A 95 14.07 10.08 -1.43
C GLN A 95 12.86 10.77 -2.09
N PRO A 96 12.60 10.50 -3.38
CA PRO A 96 11.43 11.07 -4.05
C PRO A 96 10.12 10.51 -3.48
N GLY A 97 9.07 11.33 -3.52
CA GLY A 97 7.73 10.91 -3.09
C GLY A 97 7.49 10.94 -1.58
N LEU A 98 8.41 11.54 -0.81
CA LEU A 98 8.20 11.90 0.58
C LEU A 98 7.59 13.30 0.66
N GLU A 99 6.40 13.40 1.24
CA GLU A 99 5.72 14.67 1.43
C GLU A 99 5.70 15.05 2.93
N VAL A 100 5.87 16.34 3.21
CA VAL A 100 5.78 16.89 4.57
C VAL A 100 4.31 17.27 4.85
N TYR A 101 3.88 17.14 6.10
CA TYR A 101 2.56 17.62 6.53
C TYR A 101 2.48 19.14 6.39
N ASP A 102 1.31 19.64 6.02
CA ASP A 102 1.09 21.08 5.87
C ASP A 102 1.38 21.82 7.19
N GLY A 103 2.16 22.89 7.13
CA GLY A 103 2.60 23.65 8.31
C GLY A 103 3.58 22.93 9.25
N CYS A 104 4.07 21.74 8.91
CA CYS A 104 5.06 21.04 9.74
C CYS A 104 6.51 21.40 9.33
N ASP A 105 7.40 21.48 10.31
CA ASP A 105 8.84 21.64 10.08
C ASP A 105 9.40 20.42 9.33
N PHE A 106 10.38 20.65 8.44
CA PHE A 106 11.00 19.56 7.67
C PHE A 106 11.61 18.51 8.60
N LEU A 107 12.27 18.89 9.69
CA LEU A 107 12.83 17.97 10.68
C LEU A 107 11.92 17.78 11.91
N GLY A 108 10.66 18.20 11.81
CA GLY A 108 9.68 18.06 12.88
C GLY A 108 9.45 16.59 13.23
N LYS A 109 9.70 16.19 14.48
CA LYS A 109 9.44 14.83 14.98
C LYS A 109 7.96 14.55 15.24
N SER A 110 7.17 15.62 15.39
CA SER A 110 5.72 15.58 15.53
C SER A 110 5.09 16.63 14.63
N CYS A 111 4.00 16.28 13.96
CA CYS A 111 3.25 17.15 13.05
C CYS A 111 1.77 17.14 13.40
N ARG A 112 1.13 18.32 13.35
CA ARG A 112 -0.33 18.45 13.42
C ARG A 112 -0.96 18.06 12.08
N VAL A 113 -2.18 17.52 12.14
CA VAL A 113 -2.94 17.00 10.98
C VAL A 113 -4.34 17.56 10.96
#